data_AF-A0A5B0N5V6-F1
#
_entry.id   AF-A0A5B0N5V6-F1
#
_cell.length_a   1.000
_cell.length_b   1.000
_cell.length_c   1.000
_cell.angle_alpha   90.00
_cell.angle_beta   90.00
_cell.angle_gamma   90.00
#
_symmetry.space_group_name_H-M   'P 1'
#
loop_
_entity.id
_entity.type
_entity.pdbx_description
1 polymer ?
#
loop_
_entity_poly.entity_id
_entity_poly.type
_entity_poly.pdbx_seq_one_letter_code
_entity_poly.pdbx_strand_id
1 'polypeptide(L)'
;MILQYIIVLYHSAYRRCDTDYRTSSSIKVDRISLQKSKRGIIIIKMSSQRKVSVLFVCLGNICRSPMAEAVFTHLVELNELQDRFETIASAGTAAYHVGEQPDPRTVCVCNKFGVAVNSVAQQVESSHFNTFDYILAMDTSNLRNLREMQPPKCKAQVKLFGEFGDGDIIKDPYYGANDGFTHNFRQCVDYSVGLLKSLGSHPVKSIL
;
A
#
# COMPACT_ATOMS: atom_id res chain seq x y z
N MET A 1 12.52 -8.41 20.96
CA MET A 1 11.45 -9.15 21.69
C MET A 1 10.66 -8.20 22.60
N ILE A 2 10.02 -7.17 22.05
CA ILE A 2 9.22 -6.24 22.86
C ILE A 2 7.77 -6.38 22.39
N LEU A 3 6.97 -7.06 23.21
CA LEU A 3 5.53 -7.22 23.05
C LEU A 3 4.86 -5.98 23.65
N GLN A 4 4.21 -5.15 22.82
CA GLN A 4 3.38 -4.05 23.28
C GLN A 4 2.06 -4.62 23.82
N TYR A 5 1.95 -4.75 25.15
CA TYR A 5 0.70 -5.13 25.81
C TYR A 5 -0.15 -3.87 26.04
N ILE A 6 -1.22 -3.69 25.26
CA ILE A 6 -2.28 -2.74 25.62
C ILE A 6 -3.17 -3.44 26.66
N ILE A 7 -2.93 -3.13 27.93
CA ILE A 7 -3.77 -3.54 29.07
C ILE A 7 -4.89 -2.51 29.19
N VAL A 8 -6.11 -2.84 28.75
CA VAL A 8 -7.30 -2.07 29.14
C VAL A 8 -7.78 -2.63 30.47
N LEU A 9 -7.55 -1.86 31.55
CA LEU A 9 -8.07 -2.15 32.88
C LEU A 9 -9.59 -1.94 32.90
N TYR A 10 -10.37 -3.00 32.68
CA TYR A 10 -11.75 -3.07 33.14
C TYR A 10 -11.78 -3.66 34.55
N HIS A 11 -11.62 -2.80 35.55
CA HIS A 11 -11.91 -3.13 36.94
C HIS A 11 -12.78 -2.03 37.55
N SER A 12 -14.10 -2.28 37.57
CA SER A 12 -15.09 -1.77 38.52
C SER A 12 -16.43 -1.53 37.82
N ALA A 13 -17.26 -2.57 37.69
CA ALA A 13 -18.73 -2.48 37.64
C ALA A 13 -19.32 -3.88 37.37
N TYR A 14 -19.25 -4.77 38.35
CA TYR A 14 -20.15 -5.93 38.36
C TYR A 14 -20.71 -6.13 39.76
N ARG A 15 -21.61 -5.21 40.14
CA ARG A 15 -22.65 -5.48 41.14
C ARG A 15 -23.98 -5.02 40.55
N ARG A 16 -24.86 -6.00 40.34
CA ARG A 16 -26.33 -5.95 40.30
C ARG A 16 -26.98 -4.69 39.71
N CYS A 17 -27.62 -4.84 38.56
CA CYS A 17 -29.06 -4.60 38.43
C CYS A 17 -29.53 -5.11 37.06
N ASP A 18 -30.68 -5.80 37.07
CA ASP A 18 -31.49 -6.07 35.89
C ASP A 18 -31.78 -4.77 35.14
N THR A 19 -31.56 -4.76 33.83
CA THR A 19 -32.37 -4.03 32.84
C THR A 19 -31.89 -4.38 31.43
N ASP A 20 -32.86 -4.67 30.58
CA ASP A 20 -32.71 -4.89 29.14
C ASP A 20 -31.81 -3.83 28.47
N TYR A 21 -30.72 -4.27 27.85
CA TYR A 21 -30.08 -3.49 26.79
C TYR A 21 -29.84 -4.36 25.56
N ARG A 22 -30.81 -4.25 24.66
CA ARG A 22 -30.76 -4.75 23.29
C ARG A 22 -29.92 -3.77 22.47
N THR A 23 -28.64 -4.07 22.25
CA THR A 23 -27.89 -3.48 21.13
C THR A 23 -27.07 -4.56 20.45
N SER A 24 -27.68 -5.08 19.39
CA SER A 24 -27.02 -5.81 18.32
C SER A 24 -26.12 -4.84 17.56
N SER A 25 -24.81 -5.06 17.63
CA SER A 25 -23.88 -4.57 16.62
C SER A 25 -22.73 -5.56 16.55
N SER A 26 -22.89 -6.54 15.67
CA SER A 26 -21.89 -7.55 15.34
C SER A 26 -20.67 -6.86 14.70
N ILE A 27 -19.62 -6.61 15.47
CA ILE A 27 -18.31 -6.29 14.90
C ILE A 27 -17.78 -7.61 14.34
N LYS A 28 -17.84 -7.79 13.01
CA LYS A 28 -17.08 -8.86 12.33
C LYS A 28 -15.60 -8.49 12.38
N VAL A 29 -14.91 -8.91 13.45
CA VAL A 29 -13.44 -8.99 13.45
C VAL A 29 -13.11 -10.44 13.13
N ASP A 30 -12.72 -10.71 11.89
CA ASP A 30 -12.71 -12.07 11.33
C ASP A 30 -11.89 -13.09 12.11
N ARG A 31 -10.97 -12.69 13.02
CA ARG A 31 -10.11 -13.63 13.77
C ARG A 31 -9.66 -13.12 15.15
N ILE A 32 -10.59 -12.90 16.08
CA ILE A 32 -10.24 -12.83 17.51
C ILE A 32 -10.53 -14.19 18.15
N SER A 33 -9.49 -14.91 18.57
CA SER A 33 -9.64 -16.05 19.47
C SER A 33 -9.56 -15.57 20.92
N LEU A 34 -10.70 -15.57 21.61
CA LEU A 34 -10.78 -15.28 23.04
C LEU A 34 -10.41 -16.53 23.83
N GLN A 35 -9.30 -16.51 24.56
CA GLN A 35 -9.02 -17.54 25.57
C GLN A 35 -9.30 -16.97 26.97
N LYS A 36 -10.25 -17.60 27.68
CA LYS A 36 -10.55 -17.31 29.08
C LYS A 36 -9.44 -17.91 29.95
N SER A 37 -8.62 -17.07 30.57
CA SER A 37 -7.70 -17.53 31.63
C SER A 37 -8.47 -17.79 32.93
N LYS A 38 -8.03 -18.77 33.74
CA LYS A 38 -8.61 -19.11 35.07
C LYS A 38 -8.70 -17.91 36.04
N ARG A 39 -8.05 -16.78 35.73
CA ARG A 39 -8.07 -15.52 36.50
C ARG A 39 -8.97 -14.42 35.92
N GLY A 40 -9.81 -14.70 34.93
CA GLY A 40 -10.72 -13.71 34.34
C GLY A 40 -10.07 -12.74 33.33
N ILE A 41 -8.79 -12.93 33.00
CA ILE A 41 -8.09 -12.16 31.98
C ILE A 41 -8.45 -12.71 30.59
N ILE A 42 -8.93 -11.83 29.71
CA ILE A 42 -9.14 -12.12 28.29
C ILE A 42 -7.85 -11.75 27.56
N ILE A 43 -7.16 -12.74 26.99
CA ILE A 43 -6.01 -12.50 26.12
C ILE A 43 -6.53 -12.42 24.68
N ILE A 44 -6.47 -11.23 24.08
CA ILE A 44 -6.73 -11.04 22.65
C ILE A 44 -5.44 -11.38 21.91
N LYS A 45 -5.39 -12.59 21.34
CA LYS A 45 -4.29 -12.99 20.46
C LYS A 45 -4.62 -12.52 19.05
N MET A 46 -4.12 -11.36 18.65
CA MET A 46 -4.17 -10.97 17.24
C MET A 46 -3.30 -11.95 16.44
N SER A 47 -3.90 -12.65 15.49
CA SER A 47 -3.13 -13.44 14.53
C SER A 47 -2.28 -12.49 13.70
N SER A 48 -0.97 -12.77 13.60
CA SER A 48 -0.08 -12.09 12.65
C SER A 48 -0.72 -12.15 11.26
N GLN A 49 -1.23 -11.02 10.78
CA GLN A 49 -1.70 -10.90 9.41
C GLN A 49 -0.45 -10.92 8.53
N ARG A 50 -0.45 -11.75 7.48
CA ARG A 50 0.65 -11.76 6.52
C ARG A 50 0.78 -10.35 5.94
N LYS A 51 1.94 -9.76 6.09
CA LYS A 51 2.26 -8.45 5.51
C LYS A 51 2.32 -8.54 3.98
N VAL A 52 1.93 -7.45 3.33
CA VAL A 52 1.87 -7.33 1.87
C VAL A 52 3.10 -6.61 1.33
N SER A 53 3.66 -7.09 0.23
CA SER A 53 4.71 -6.38 -0.52
C SER A 53 4.19 -5.88 -1.87
N VAL A 54 4.41 -4.60 -2.17
CA VAL A 54 3.96 -3.93 -3.41
C VAL A 54 5.14 -3.31 -4.16
N LEU A 55 5.24 -3.57 -5.47
CA LEU A 55 6.21 -2.95 -6.38
C LEU A 55 5.50 -2.17 -7.48
N PHE A 56 5.79 -0.87 -7.58
CA PHE A 56 5.29 -0.01 -8.65
C PHE A 56 6.27 0.05 -9.83
N VAL A 57 5.80 -0.11 -11.07
CA VAL A 57 6.68 -0.28 -12.23
C VAL A 57 6.29 0.61 -13.41
N CYS A 58 7.23 1.44 -13.85
CA CYS A 58 7.15 2.18 -15.11
C CYS A 58 8.29 1.78 -16.05
N LEU A 59 8.56 2.56 -17.12
CA LEU A 59 9.66 2.27 -18.03
C LEU A 59 11.04 2.50 -17.37
N GLY A 60 11.31 3.74 -16.96
CA GLY A 60 12.65 4.18 -16.54
C GLY A 60 12.84 4.41 -15.04
N ASN A 61 11.82 4.19 -14.21
CA ASN A 61 11.86 4.39 -12.76
C ASN A 61 12.29 5.79 -12.24
N ILE A 62 12.08 6.84 -13.01
CA ILE A 62 12.37 8.23 -12.57
C ILE A 62 11.12 9.10 -12.43
N CYS A 63 10.07 8.86 -13.21
CA CYS A 63 8.86 9.71 -13.22
C CYS A 63 7.70 9.10 -12.42
N ARG A 64 7.02 8.11 -13.02
CA ARG A 64 5.71 7.60 -12.57
C ARG A 64 5.79 6.63 -11.40
N SER A 65 6.65 5.61 -11.46
CA SER A 65 6.71 4.61 -10.39
C SER A 65 7.29 5.14 -9.08
N PRO A 66 8.29 6.05 -9.05
CA PRO A 66 8.70 6.71 -7.80
C PRO A 66 7.58 7.57 -7.19
N MET A 67 6.78 8.24 -8.03
CA MET A 67 5.61 8.99 -7.57
C MET A 67 4.57 8.06 -6.92
N ALA A 68 4.27 6.93 -7.54
CA ALA A 68 3.34 5.96 -6.99
C ALA A 68 3.83 5.35 -5.67
N GLU A 69 5.12 5.00 -5.57
CA GLU A 69 5.74 4.52 -4.33
C GLU A 69 5.63 5.56 -3.20
N ALA A 70 5.99 6.81 -3.48
CA ALA A 70 5.96 7.89 -2.50
C ALA A 70 4.53 8.17 -2.01
N VAL A 71 3.58 8.27 -2.94
CA VAL A 71 2.15 8.51 -2.63
C VAL A 71 1.57 7.35 -1.82
N PHE A 72 1.81 6.11 -2.24
CA PHE A 72 1.27 4.94 -1.54
C PHE A 72 1.86 4.81 -0.13
N THR A 73 3.18 4.98 0.02
CA THR A 73 3.86 4.96 1.32
C THR A 73 3.30 6.05 2.23
N HIS A 74 3.15 7.27 1.73
CA HIS A 74 2.59 8.37 2.51
C HIS A 74 1.15 8.09 2.97
N LEU A 75 0.29 7.52 2.10
CA LEU A 75 -1.07 7.14 2.49
C LEU A 75 -1.10 6.03 3.54
N VAL A 76 -0.20 5.05 3.43
CA VAL A 76 -0.02 3.98 4.42
C VAL A 76 0.36 4.57 5.77
N GLU A 77 1.31 5.51 5.79
CA GLU A 77 1.76 6.16 7.02
C GLU A 77 0.69 7.06 7.64
N LEU A 78 0.06 7.89 6.81
CA LEU A 78 -0.98 8.82 7.22
C LEU A 78 -2.14 8.08 7.90
N ASN A 79 -2.51 6.92 7.37
CA ASN A 79 -3.59 6.07 7.89
C ASN A 79 -3.12 5.01 8.90
N GLU A 80 -1.88 5.06 9.38
CA GLU A 80 -1.35 4.17 10.44
C GLU A 80 -1.42 2.68 10.05
N LEU A 81 -1.13 2.36 8.78
CA LEU A 81 -1.22 1.02 8.19
C LEU A 81 0.15 0.34 7.99
N GLN A 82 1.24 0.92 8.48
CA GLN A 82 2.61 0.45 8.21
C GLN A 82 2.82 -1.02 8.59
N ASP A 83 2.19 -1.47 9.69
CA ASP A 83 2.30 -2.85 10.19
C ASP A 83 1.72 -3.91 9.23
N ARG A 84 0.99 -3.47 8.19
CA ARG A 84 0.38 -4.35 7.18
C ARG A 84 1.26 -4.57 5.96
N PHE A 85 2.34 -3.80 5.80
CA PHE A 85 3.22 -3.85 4.65
C PHE A 85 4.61 -4.32 5.06
N GLU A 86 5.18 -5.21 4.25
CA GLU A 86 6.57 -5.67 4.44
C GLU A 86 7.51 -4.83 3.60
N THR A 87 7.11 -4.51 2.36
CA THR A 87 7.93 -3.70 1.45
C THR A 87 7.03 -2.93 0.49
N ILE A 88 7.31 -1.64 0.34
CA ILE A 88 6.75 -0.79 -0.72
C ILE A 88 7.96 -0.25 -1.48
N ALA A 89 7.99 -0.44 -2.80
CA ALA A 89 9.12 -0.06 -3.62
C ALA A 89 8.68 0.34 -5.04
N SER A 90 9.60 0.92 -5.81
CA SER A 90 9.43 1.10 -7.25
C SER A 90 10.62 0.58 -8.06
N ALA A 91 10.36 0.24 -9.33
CA ALA A 91 11.35 -0.18 -10.31
C ALA A 91 10.96 0.22 -11.74
N GLY A 92 11.85 -0.06 -12.69
CA GLY A 92 11.69 0.18 -14.12
C GLY A 92 11.81 -1.10 -14.93
N THR A 93 11.06 -1.24 -16.02
CA THR A 93 11.26 -2.39 -16.93
C THR A 93 12.58 -2.27 -17.70
N ALA A 94 13.07 -1.05 -17.93
CA ALA A 94 14.35 -0.77 -18.55
C ALA A 94 15.38 -0.27 -17.52
N ALA A 95 16.66 -0.45 -17.84
CA ALA A 95 17.79 -0.07 -16.98
C ALA A 95 18.37 1.33 -17.29
N TYR A 96 17.70 2.16 -18.08
CA TYR A 96 18.28 3.41 -18.62
C TYR A 96 18.77 4.39 -17.55
N HIS A 97 18.13 4.41 -16.39
CA HIS A 97 18.37 5.39 -15.33
C HIS A 97 18.82 4.74 -14.02
N VAL A 98 19.30 3.49 -14.03
CA VAL A 98 19.68 2.80 -12.78
C VAL A 98 20.70 3.64 -11.98
N GLY A 99 20.41 3.89 -10.70
CA GLY A 99 21.22 4.72 -9.81
C GLY A 99 20.85 6.21 -9.82
N GLU A 100 20.01 6.67 -10.74
CA GLU A 100 19.57 8.07 -10.80
C GLU A 100 18.49 8.39 -9.76
N GLN A 101 18.39 9.68 -9.44
CA GLN A 101 17.32 10.22 -8.60
C GLN A 101 16.03 10.41 -9.40
N PRO A 102 14.86 10.51 -8.74
CA PRO A 102 13.60 10.75 -9.43
C PRO A 102 13.63 12.09 -10.18
N ASP A 103 12.83 12.18 -11.25
CA ASP A 103 12.73 13.39 -12.07
C ASP A 103 12.35 14.59 -11.18
N PRO A 104 13.06 15.72 -11.27
CA PRO A 104 12.79 16.90 -10.45
C PRO A 104 11.34 17.40 -10.52
N ARG A 105 10.63 17.15 -11.63
CA ARG A 105 9.20 17.51 -11.79
C ARG A 105 8.30 16.59 -10.96
N THR A 106 8.61 15.29 -10.89
CA THR A 106 7.95 14.37 -9.95
C THR A 106 8.16 14.83 -8.51
N VAL A 107 9.42 15.12 -8.13
CA VAL A 107 9.76 15.59 -6.79
C VAL A 107 9.02 16.91 -6.47
N CYS A 108 9.02 17.86 -7.41
CA CYS A 108 8.34 19.14 -7.27
C CYS A 108 6.84 18.98 -7.02
N VAL A 109 6.16 18.13 -7.81
CA VAL A 109 4.72 17.90 -7.63
C VAL A 109 4.42 17.23 -6.30
N CYS A 110 5.14 16.17 -5.93
CA CYS A 110 4.91 15.48 -4.66
C CYS A 110 5.15 16.41 -3.45
N ASN A 111 6.21 17.21 -3.48
CA ASN A 111 6.52 18.17 -2.40
C ASN A 111 5.44 19.24 -2.23
N LYS A 112 4.72 19.64 -3.28
CA LYS A 112 3.59 20.59 -3.17
C LYS A 112 2.46 20.04 -2.29
N PHE A 113 2.35 18.72 -2.17
CA PHE A 113 1.35 18.04 -1.33
C PHE A 113 1.96 17.41 -0.08
N GLY A 114 3.20 17.77 0.29
CA GLY A 114 3.87 17.23 1.49
C GLY A 114 4.29 15.77 1.38
N VAL A 115 4.35 15.21 0.17
CA VAL A 115 4.78 13.83 -0.08
C VAL A 115 6.26 13.81 -0.43
N ALA A 116 7.09 13.25 0.44
CA ALA A 116 8.52 13.10 0.18
C ALA A 116 8.78 11.95 -0.82
N VAL A 117 9.66 12.17 -1.80
CA VAL A 117 10.07 11.15 -2.79
C VAL A 117 11.52 10.77 -2.54
N ASN A 118 11.73 9.58 -2.01
CA ASN A 118 13.05 9.06 -1.66
C ASN A 118 13.27 7.69 -2.34
N SER A 119 13.39 7.69 -3.67
CA SER A 119 13.61 6.49 -4.46
C SER A 119 14.91 6.62 -5.24
N VAL A 120 15.61 5.50 -5.48
CA VAL A 120 16.74 5.44 -6.41
C VAL A 120 16.34 4.50 -7.53
N ALA A 121 16.51 4.96 -8.76
CA ALA A 121 16.06 4.20 -9.92
C ALA A 121 16.76 2.84 -9.99
N GLN A 122 15.98 1.78 -10.21
CA GLN A 122 16.44 0.39 -10.29
C GLN A 122 15.62 -0.37 -11.35
N GLN A 123 16.19 -1.48 -11.85
CA GLN A 123 15.51 -2.33 -12.81
C GLN A 123 14.71 -3.43 -12.11
N VAL A 124 13.58 -3.84 -12.70
CA VAL A 124 12.88 -5.05 -12.30
C VAL A 124 13.79 -6.27 -12.53
N GLU A 125 13.91 -7.11 -11.52
CA GLU A 125 14.61 -8.40 -11.58
C GLU A 125 13.64 -9.57 -11.47
N SER A 126 14.04 -10.75 -11.96
CA SER A 126 13.25 -11.97 -11.86
C SER A 126 12.92 -12.37 -10.40
N SER A 127 13.79 -12.00 -9.46
CA SER A 127 13.61 -12.23 -8.01
C SER A 127 12.37 -11.50 -7.47
N HIS A 128 12.05 -10.32 -8.01
CA HIS A 128 10.93 -9.50 -7.56
C HIS A 128 9.58 -10.21 -7.67
N PHE A 129 9.39 -11.07 -8.68
CA PHE A 129 8.14 -11.83 -8.85
C PHE A 129 7.88 -12.85 -7.74
N ASN A 130 8.90 -13.20 -6.95
CA ASN A 130 8.78 -14.06 -5.78
C ASN A 130 8.80 -13.27 -4.46
N THR A 131 9.34 -12.05 -4.47
CA THR A 131 9.42 -11.16 -3.30
C THR A 131 8.14 -10.36 -3.11
N PHE A 132 7.56 -9.82 -4.18
CA PHE A 132 6.37 -8.96 -4.11
C PHE A 132 5.08 -9.76 -4.30
N ASP A 133 4.01 -9.36 -3.59
CA ASP A 133 2.68 -9.93 -3.79
C ASP A 133 1.94 -9.23 -4.94
N TYR A 134 2.20 -7.94 -5.13
CA TYR A 134 1.67 -7.14 -6.24
C TYR A 134 2.81 -6.44 -7.00
N ILE A 135 2.78 -6.54 -8.34
CA ILE A 135 3.63 -5.76 -9.24
C ILE A 135 2.70 -4.97 -10.16
N LEU A 136 2.73 -3.64 -10.00
CA LEU A 136 1.72 -2.74 -10.55
C LEU A 136 2.30 -1.87 -11.67
N ALA A 137 1.88 -2.15 -12.89
CA ALA A 137 2.30 -1.47 -14.10
C ALA A 137 1.58 -0.13 -14.29
N MET A 138 2.31 0.91 -14.68
CA MET A 138 1.72 2.24 -14.95
C MET A 138 0.91 2.27 -16.26
N ASP A 139 1.36 1.54 -17.28
CA ASP A 139 0.69 1.46 -18.58
C ASP A 139 0.73 0.04 -19.17
N THR A 140 0.05 -0.13 -20.31
CA THR A 140 -0.07 -1.43 -21.00
C THR A 140 1.26 -1.93 -21.57
N SER A 141 2.20 -1.04 -21.90
CA SER A 141 3.54 -1.41 -22.38
C SER A 141 4.36 -1.99 -21.23
N ASN A 142 4.32 -1.35 -20.06
CA ASN A 142 4.95 -1.87 -18.84
C ASN A 142 4.34 -3.21 -18.43
N LEU A 143 3.02 -3.35 -18.51
CA LEU A 143 2.33 -4.61 -18.21
C LEU A 143 2.79 -5.74 -19.12
N ARG A 144 2.89 -5.50 -20.43
CA ARG A 144 3.37 -6.48 -21.41
C ARG A 144 4.80 -6.91 -21.08
N ASN A 145 5.70 -5.96 -20.88
CA ASN A 145 7.11 -6.24 -20.55
C ASN A 145 7.23 -7.05 -19.26
N LEU A 146 6.46 -6.71 -18.21
CA LEU A 146 6.45 -7.46 -16.96
C LEU A 146 5.97 -8.90 -17.13
N ARG A 147 4.96 -9.13 -17.97
CA ARG A 147 4.46 -10.48 -18.28
C ARG A 147 5.48 -11.31 -19.05
N GLU A 148 6.26 -10.69 -19.93
CA GLU A 148 7.37 -11.34 -20.63
C GLU A 148 8.52 -11.71 -19.68
N MET A 149 8.78 -10.88 -18.65
CA MET A 149 9.79 -11.13 -17.61
C MET A 149 9.32 -12.12 -16.52
N GLN A 150 8.02 -12.39 -16.43
CA GLN A 150 7.43 -13.14 -15.32
C GLN A 150 7.81 -14.62 -15.39
N PRO A 151 8.52 -15.17 -14.38
CA PRO A 151 8.86 -16.58 -14.35
C PRO A 151 7.61 -17.44 -14.07
N PRO A 152 7.57 -18.70 -14.54
CA PRO A 152 6.49 -19.61 -14.22
C PRO A 152 6.41 -19.88 -12.71
N LYS A 153 5.18 -20.05 -12.19
CA LYS A 153 4.91 -20.38 -10.77
C LYS A 153 5.43 -19.33 -9.76
N CYS A 154 5.45 -18.05 -10.11
CA CYS A 154 5.72 -16.98 -9.15
C CYS A 154 4.49 -16.62 -8.31
N LYS A 155 4.68 -15.91 -7.20
CA LYS A 155 3.56 -15.48 -6.33
C LYS A 155 2.94 -14.14 -6.76
N ALA A 156 3.70 -13.29 -7.45
CA ALA A 156 3.29 -11.92 -7.75
C ALA A 156 2.06 -11.87 -8.66
N GLN A 157 1.10 -11.02 -8.29
CA GLN A 157 0.02 -10.59 -9.17
C GLN A 157 0.49 -9.38 -10.00
N VAL A 158 0.62 -9.59 -11.31
CA VAL A 158 1.03 -8.55 -12.26
C VAL A 158 -0.22 -7.89 -12.87
N LYS A 159 -0.47 -6.62 -12.55
CA LYS A 159 -1.70 -5.89 -12.87
C LYS A 159 -1.41 -4.47 -13.33
N LEU A 160 -2.36 -3.82 -14.02
CA LEU A 160 -2.31 -2.37 -14.19
C LEU A 160 -2.63 -1.70 -12.85
N PHE A 161 -1.95 -0.61 -12.53
CA PHE A 161 -2.26 0.15 -11.32
C PHE A 161 -3.66 0.77 -11.41
N GLY A 162 -4.08 1.18 -12.62
CA GLY A 162 -5.43 1.68 -12.89
C GLY A 162 -6.56 0.73 -12.55
N GLU A 163 -6.33 -0.59 -12.46
CA GLU A 163 -7.36 -1.55 -12.01
C GLU A 163 -7.87 -1.27 -10.58
N PHE A 164 -7.12 -0.50 -9.79
CA PHE A 164 -7.53 -0.06 -8.46
C PHE A 164 -8.23 1.31 -8.45
N GLY A 165 -8.54 1.88 -9.62
CA GLY A 165 -9.28 3.13 -9.75
C GLY A 165 -10.37 3.01 -10.81
N ASP A 166 -10.25 3.83 -11.84
CA ASP A 166 -11.17 3.90 -12.99
C ASP A 166 -10.81 2.92 -14.13
N GLY A 167 -9.70 2.19 -14.01
CA GLY A 167 -9.18 1.27 -15.04
C GLY A 167 -8.19 1.90 -16.02
N ASP A 168 -7.97 3.21 -15.98
CA ASP A 168 -7.13 3.92 -16.94
C ASP A 168 -5.63 3.84 -16.62
N ILE A 169 -4.81 3.95 -17.67
CA ILE A 169 -3.35 3.99 -17.55
C ILE A 169 -2.86 5.32 -16.97
N ILE A 170 -1.69 5.29 -16.32
CA ILE A 170 -0.92 6.48 -15.95
C ILE A 170 0.04 6.81 -17.10
N LYS A 171 -0.36 7.78 -17.92
CA LYS A 171 0.36 8.19 -19.14
C LYS A 171 1.76 8.70 -18.81
N ASP A 172 2.71 8.45 -19.70
CA ASP A 172 4.07 8.94 -19.54
C ASP A 172 4.13 10.48 -19.65
N PRO A 173 4.52 11.21 -18.58
CA PRO A 173 4.55 12.67 -18.61
C PRO A 173 5.87 13.22 -19.13
N TYR A 174 6.86 12.38 -19.48
CA TYR A 174 8.26 12.80 -19.67
C TYR A 174 8.45 13.91 -20.70
N TYR A 175 7.78 13.79 -21.86
CA TYR A 175 7.77 14.79 -22.94
C TYR A 175 6.65 15.83 -22.83
N GLY A 176 5.82 15.74 -21.78
CA GLY A 176 4.72 16.66 -21.52
C GLY A 176 5.11 17.85 -20.63
N ALA A 177 4.17 18.77 -20.46
CA ALA A 177 4.29 19.86 -19.50
C ALA A 177 3.97 19.39 -18.06
N ASN A 178 4.09 20.32 -17.09
CA ASN A 178 3.90 20.02 -15.66
C ASN A 178 2.46 19.60 -15.29
N ASP A 179 1.48 19.86 -16.16
CA ASP A 179 0.10 19.41 -16.01
C ASP A 179 -0.01 17.88 -15.99
N GLY A 180 0.78 17.19 -16.83
CA GLY A 180 0.86 15.73 -16.87
C GLY A 180 1.35 15.12 -15.56
N PHE A 181 2.37 15.72 -14.93
CA PHE A 181 2.85 15.25 -13.62
C PHE A 181 1.80 15.44 -12.51
N THR A 182 1.09 16.56 -12.52
CA THR A 182 0.02 16.84 -11.54
C THR A 182 -1.17 15.90 -11.74
N HIS A 183 -1.52 15.60 -12.99
CA HIS A 183 -2.56 14.62 -13.30
C HIS A 183 -2.18 13.22 -12.83
N ASN A 184 -0.96 12.76 -13.15
CA ASN A 184 -0.45 11.47 -12.70
C ASN A 184 -0.42 11.36 -11.17
N PHE A 185 -0.09 12.44 -10.47
CA PHE A 185 -0.14 12.47 -9.00
C PHE A 185 -1.53 12.17 -8.47
N ARG A 186 -2.57 12.79 -9.05
CA ARG A 186 -3.97 12.53 -8.66
C ARG A 186 -4.37 11.09 -8.92
N GLN A 187 -4.03 10.55 -10.10
CA GLN A 187 -4.25 9.12 -10.39
C GLN A 187 -3.54 8.22 -9.38
N CYS A 188 -2.27 8.51 -9.04
CA CYS A 188 -1.55 7.76 -8.02
C CYS A 188 -2.25 7.80 -6.65
N VAL A 189 -2.81 8.93 -6.23
CA VAL A 189 -3.58 9.05 -4.98
C VAL A 189 -4.84 8.19 -5.04
N ASP A 190 -5.64 8.35 -6.09
CA ASP A 190 -6.92 7.65 -6.24
C ASP A 190 -6.73 6.13 -6.29
N TYR A 191 -5.76 5.68 -7.09
CA TYR A 191 -5.48 4.26 -7.28
C TYR A 191 -4.84 3.64 -6.02
N SER A 192 -4.03 4.41 -5.29
CA SER A 192 -3.49 4.00 -3.98
C SER A 192 -4.61 3.76 -2.96
N VAL A 193 -5.59 4.67 -2.90
CA VAL A 193 -6.77 4.52 -2.04
C VAL A 193 -7.56 3.27 -2.41
N GLY A 194 -7.79 3.02 -3.71
CA GLY A 194 -8.48 1.81 -4.13
C GLY A 194 -7.71 0.53 -3.89
N LEU A 195 -6.37 0.55 -4.00
CA LEU A 195 -5.51 -0.58 -3.62
C LEU A 195 -5.66 -0.87 -2.12
N LEU A 196 -5.56 0.15 -1.26
CA LEU A 196 -5.79 0.00 0.18
C LEU A 196 -7.16 -0.60 0.50
N LYS A 197 -8.22 -0.19 -0.22
CA LYS A 197 -9.58 -0.76 -0.13
C LYS A 197 -9.65 -2.22 -0.55
N SER A 198 -9.02 -2.59 -1.67
CA SER A 198 -8.98 -3.99 -2.11
C SER A 198 -8.25 -4.90 -1.11
N LEU A 199 -7.32 -4.34 -0.34
CA LEU A 199 -6.63 -5.04 0.75
C LEU A 199 -7.43 -5.05 2.05
N GLY A 200 -8.66 -4.52 2.08
CA GLY A 200 -9.55 -4.49 3.26
C GLY A 200 -9.31 -3.34 4.22
N SER A 201 -8.55 -2.31 3.79
CA SER A 201 -8.37 -1.06 4.56
C SER A 201 -9.41 -0.03 4.14
N HIS A 202 -9.83 0.83 5.05
CA HIS A 202 -10.75 1.93 4.73
C HIS A 202 -10.05 3.25 5.12
N PRO A 203 -9.12 3.74 4.27
CA PRO A 203 -8.40 4.97 4.58
C PRO A 203 -9.39 6.12 4.71
N VAL A 204 -9.24 6.89 5.79
CA VAL A 204 -10.10 8.03 6.14
C VAL A 204 -9.38 9.37 5.96
N LYS A 205 -8.04 9.36 5.98
CA LYS A 205 -7.21 10.54 5.71
C LYS A 205 -6.73 10.52 4.26
N SER A 206 -6.81 11.66 3.60
CA SER A 206 -6.46 11.90 2.20
C SER A 206 -5.29 12.88 2.07
N ILE A 207 -4.57 12.81 0.95
CA ILE A 207 -3.54 13.78 0.53
C ILE A 207 -4.18 15.00 -0.17
N LEU A 208 -5.26 14.77 -0.91
CA LEU A 208 -6.03 15.78 -1.65
C LEU A 208 -7.23 16.26 -0.84
#